data_AF-A0A350UPK0-F1
#
_entry.id   AF-A0A350UPK0-F1
#
_cell.length_a   1.000
_cell.length_b   1.000
_cell.length_c   1.000
_cell.angle_alpha   90.00
_cell.angle_beta   90.00
_cell.angle_gamma   90.00
#
_symmetry.space_group_name_H-M   'P 1'
#
loop_
_entity.id
_entity.type
_entity.pdbx_description
1 polymer ?
#
loop_
_entity_poly.entity_id
_entity_poly.type
_entity_poly.pdbx_seq_one_letter_code
_entity_poly.pdbx_strand_id
1 'polypeptide(L)'
;MKWKPWIWILLLLAVTVAFVVRGLQPKPVLVEVAAVEHGPLAVTVEEEGKTRVTDRFVVSAPVAGLLQRISLEIGDAVREGAAVTRLTPARPVFMDRSEE
;
A
#
# COMPACT_ATOMS: atom_id res chain seq x y z
N MET A 1 42.81 77.65 30.61
CA MET A 1 42.07 76.46 31.08
C MET A 1 42.99 75.25 31.06
N LYS A 2 43.56 74.86 32.21
CA LYS A 2 44.40 73.66 32.31
C LYS A 2 43.47 72.44 32.32
N TRP A 3 43.34 71.77 31.18
CA TRP A 3 42.46 70.59 31.07
C TRP A 3 42.98 69.52 32.03
N LYS A 4 42.11 69.07 32.94
CA LYS A 4 42.45 68.02 33.89
C LYS A 4 42.76 66.76 33.06
N PRO A 5 43.92 66.10 33.28
CA PRO A 5 44.31 64.91 32.51
C PRO A 5 43.30 63.76 32.62
N TRP A 6 42.44 63.78 33.64
CA TRP A 6 41.41 62.77 33.86
C TRP A 6 40.34 62.69 32.77
N ILE A 7 40.06 63.79 32.05
CA ILE A 7 39.09 63.80 30.94
C ILE A 7 39.60 62.92 29.79
N TRP A 8 40.89 63.00 29.48
CA TRP A 8 41.52 62.17 28.45
C TRP A 8 41.54 60.69 28.85
N ILE A 9 41.76 60.40 30.13
CA ILE A 9 41.71 59.03 30.66
C ILE A 9 40.30 58.44 30.54
N LEU A 10 39.27 59.21 30.91
CA LEU A 10 37.86 58.78 30.79
C LEU A 10 37.47 58.54 29.33
N LEU A 11 37.91 59.41 28.41
CA LEU A 11 37.65 59.26 26.99
C LEU A 11 38.33 58.01 26.42
N LEU A 12 39.59 57.75 26.79
CA LEU A 12 40.32 56.54 26.40
C LEU A 12 39.61 55.27 26.93
N LEU A 13 39.17 55.29 28.19
CA LEU A 13 38.43 54.18 28.80
C LEU A 13 37.11 53.91 28.06
N ALA A 14 36.33 54.95 27.76
CA ALA A 14 35.07 54.82 27.04
C ALA A 14 35.26 54.22 25.63
N VAL A 15 36.29 54.68 24.91
CA VAL A 15 36.64 54.11 23.59
C VAL A 15 37.01 52.63 23.72
N THR A 16 37.82 52.29 24.71
CA THR A 16 38.27 50.91 24.94
C THR A 16 37.09 50.00 25.22
N VAL A 17 36.19 50.41 26.12
CA VAL A 17 34.96 49.68 26.44
C VAL A 17 34.07 49.52 25.20
N ALA A 18 33.91 50.56 24.38
CA ALA A 18 33.12 50.49 23.16
C ALA A 18 33.69 49.47 22.14
N PHE A 19 35.01 49.37 22.01
CA PHE A 19 35.67 48.39 21.15
C PHE A 19 35.50 46.96 21.67
N VAL A 20 35.67 46.74 22.98
CA VAL A 20 35.48 45.42 23.60
C VAL A 20 34.03 44.95 23.42
N VAL A 21 33.05 45.82 23.71
CA VAL A 21 31.63 45.49 23.54
C VAL A 21 31.33 45.10 22.10
N ARG A 22 31.87 45.83 21.11
CA ARG A 22 31.67 45.50 19.70
C ARG A 22 32.34 44.19 19.28
N GLY A 23 33.53 43.89 19.82
CA GLY A 23 34.28 42.67 19.51
C GLY A 23 33.65 41.41 20.10
N LEU A 24 32.95 41.53 21.23
CA LEU A 24 32.24 40.44 21.88
C LEU A 24 30.82 40.19 21.31
N GLN A 25 30.37 41.01 20.35
CA GLN A 25 29.09 40.76 19.70
C GLN A 25 29.16 39.48 18.86
N PRO A 26 28.21 38.54 19.04
CA PRO A 26 28.17 37.31 18.29
C PRO A 26 27.97 37.61 16.79
N LYS A 27 28.80 36.99 15.94
CA LYS A 27 28.66 37.11 14.50
C LYS A 27 27.47 36.27 14.03
N PRO A 28 26.53 36.83 13.25
CA PRO A 28 25.45 36.05 12.69
C PRO A 28 26.00 35.01 11.71
N VAL A 29 25.47 33.79 11.79
CA VAL A 29 25.80 32.70 10.87
C VAL A 29 24.75 32.68 9.77
N LEU A 30 25.20 32.61 8.51
CA LEU A 30 24.30 32.45 7.37
C LEU A 30 23.67 31.05 7.41
N VAL A 31 22.35 31.01 7.39
CA VAL A 31 21.57 29.76 7.36
C VAL A 31 20.55 29.82 6.24
N GLU A 32 20.28 28.67 5.64
CA GLU A 32 19.22 28.51 4.64
C GLU A 32 17.90 28.20 5.36
N VAL A 33 16.85 28.92 4.98
CA VAL A 33 15.51 28.76 5.56
C VAL A 33 14.48 28.62 4.46
N ALA A 34 13.45 27.83 4.72
CA ALA A 34 12.29 27.66 3.85
C ALA A 34 11.00 27.82 4.65
N ALA A 35 9.94 28.30 4.00
CA ALA A 35 8.61 28.36 4.59
C ALA A 35 8.02 26.94 4.68
N VAL A 36 7.36 26.63 5.80
CA VAL A 36 6.72 25.33 6.04
C VAL A 36 5.20 25.52 6.03
N GLU A 37 4.49 24.61 5.38
CA GLU A 37 3.04 24.59 5.31
C GLU A 37 2.47 23.27 5.84
N HIS A 38 1.25 23.31 6.38
CA HIS A 38 0.53 22.11 6.80
C HIS A 38 -0.41 21.62 5.69
N GLY A 39 -0.31 20.33 5.36
CA GLY A 39 -1.18 19.67 4.38
C GLY A 39 -1.39 18.20 4.74
N PRO A 40 -2.38 17.54 4.11
CA PRO A 40 -2.62 16.12 4.33
C PRO A 40 -1.46 15.29 3.78
N LEU A 41 -0.90 14.43 4.63
CA LEU A 41 0.09 13.43 4.23
C LEU A 41 -0.61 12.08 4.07
N ALA A 42 -0.64 11.54 2.86
CA ALA A 42 -1.16 10.19 2.59
C ALA A 42 0.01 9.19 2.57
N VAL A 43 -0.12 8.13 3.36
CA VAL A 43 0.80 6.98 3.34
C VAL A 43 0.00 5.77 2.90
N THR A 44 0.36 5.20 1.76
CA THR A 44 -0.32 4.05 1.16
C THR A 44 0.58 2.83 1.20
N VAL A 45 -0.03 1.66 1.40
CA VAL A 45 0.63 0.36 1.25
C VAL A 45 0.09 -0.28 -0.02
N GLU A 46 0.98 -0.65 -0.93
CA GLU A 46 0.63 -1.28 -2.20
C GLU A 46 0.96 -2.78 -2.12
N GLU A 47 -0.04 -3.61 -2.41
CA GLU A 47 0.06 -5.06 -2.34
C GLU A 47 -0.60 -5.68 -3.57
N GLU A 48 -0.06 -6.79 -4.06
CA GLU A 48 -0.67 -7.52 -5.17
C GLU A 48 -1.87 -8.36 -4.68
N GLY A 49 -3.07 -7.99 -5.13
CA GLY A 49 -4.28 -8.78 -4.93
C GLY A 49 -4.56 -9.71 -6.11
N LYS A 50 -4.98 -10.95 -5.82
CA LYS A 50 -5.59 -11.85 -6.82
C LYS A 50 -7.04 -12.09 -6.46
N THR A 51 -7.95 -11.82 -7.39
CA THR A 51 -9.37 -12.16 -7.21
C THR A 51 -9.54 -13.68 -7.31
N ARG A 52 -10.19 -14.28 -6.31
CA ARG A 52 -10.53 -15.71 -6.29
C ARG A 52 -12.03 -15.88 -6.17
N VAL A 53 -12.61 -16.74 -7.00
CA VAL A 53 -14.00 -17.20 -6.85
C VAL A 53 -14.07 -18.06 -5.60
N THR A 54 -14.90 -17.66 -4.62
CA THR A 54 -15.05 -18.37 -3.34
C THR A 54 -15.56 -19.79 -3.55
N ASP A 55 -16.68 -19.93 -4.28
CA ASP A 55 -17.43 -21.18 -4.36
C ASP A 55 -17.38 -21.76 -5.78
N ARG A 56 -16.25 -22.41 -6.09
CA ARG A 56 -16.10 -23.17 -7.34
C ARG A 56 -16.42 -24.64 -7.09
N PHE A 57 -17.51 -25.11 -7.68
CA PHE A 57 -17.90 -26.52 -7.64
C PHE A 57 -17.49 -27.26 -8.91
N VAL A 58 -17.12 -28.53 -8.77
CA VAL A 58 -16.91 -29.46 -9.89
C VAL A 58 -18.07 -30.45 -9.87
N VAL A 59 -18.88 -30.45 -10.92
CA VAL A 59 -19.99 -31.40 -11.07
C VAL A 59 -19.46 -32.63 -11.80
N SER A 60 -19.57 -33.80 -11.17
CA SER A 60 -19.17 -35.08 -11.75
C SER A 60 -20.39 -35.95 -12.07
N ALA A 61 -20.25 -36.82 -13.07
CA ALA A 61 -21.27 -37.81 -13.39
C ALA A 61 -21.31 -38.89 -12.28
N PRO A 62 -22.48 -39.21 -11.72
CA PRO A 62 -22.59 -40.20 -10.64
C PRO A 62 -22.42 -41.65 -11.12
N VAL A 63 -22.62 -41.91 -12.42
CA VAL A 63 -22.54 -43.23 -13.05
C VAL A 63 -21.87 -43.15 -14.41
N ALA A 64 -21.30 -44.27 -14.86
CA ALA A 64 -20.77 -44.40 -16.21
C ALA A 64 -21.91 -44.39 -17.26
N GLY A 65 -21.71 -43.65 -18.34
CA GLY A 65 -22.68 -43.51 -19.41
C GLY A 65 -22.20 -42.57 -20.50
N LEU A 66 -23.07 -42.34 -21.48
CA LEU A 66 -22.84 -41.42 -22.58
C LEU A 66 -23.46 -40.05 -22.24
N LEU A 67 -22.66 -39.00 -22.30
CA LEU A 67 -23.10 -37.63 -22.02
C LEU A 67 -23.97 -37.10 -23.16
N GLN A 68 -25.17 -36.61 -22.85
CA GLN A 68 -25.97 -35.87 -23.82
C GLN A 68 -25.45 -34.44 -23.97
N ARG A 69 -25.82 -33.78 -25.08
CA ARG A 69 -25.42 -32.39 -25.35
C ARG A 69 -25.87 -31.49 -24.19
N ILE A 70 -24.92 -30.74 -23.65
CA ILE A 70 -25.20 -29.72 -22.63
C ILE A 70 -25.91 -28.55 -23.32
N SER A 71 -27.05 -28.14 -22.78
CA SER A 71 -27.85 -27.02 -23.30
C SER A 71 -27.57 -25.69 -22.59
N LEU A 72 -26.82 -25.71 -21.48
CA LEU A 72 -26.43 -24.53 -20.72
C LEU A 72 -25.26 -23.80 -21.40
N GLU A 73 -25.34 -22.48 -21.39
CA GLU A 73 -24.30 -21.57 -21.86
C GLU A 73 -23.56 -20.90 -20.69
N ILE A 74 -22.42 -20.28 -20.98
CA ILE A 74 -21.61 -19.60 -19.96
C ILE A 74 -22.39 -18.39 -19.43
N GLY A 75 -22.58 -18.34 -18.11
CA GLY A 75 -23.32 -17.27 -17.43
C GLY A 75 -24.75 -17.64 -17.07
N ASP A 76 -25.25 -18.79 -17.52
CA ASP A 76 -26.56 -19.28 -17.12
C ASP A 76 -26.62 -19.58 -15.63
N ALA A 77 -27.70 -19.13 -14.98
CA ALA A 77 -27.93 -19.37 -13.57
C ALA A 77 -28.40 -20.82 -13.34
N VAL A 78 -27.71 -21.53 -12.45
CA VAL A 78 -28.06 -22.90 -12.02
C VAL A 78 -28.44 -22.86 -10.54
N ARG A 79 -29.53 -23.56 -10.19
CA ARG A 79 -29.99 -23.71 -8.79
C ARG A 79 -29.62 -25.08 -8.26
N GLU A 80 -29.59 -25.24 -6.95
CA GLU A 80 -29.44 -26.54 -6.32
C GLU A 80 -30.49 -27.54 -6.84
N GLY A 81 -30.05 -28.76 -7.13
CA GLY A 81 -30.91 -29.82 -7.69
C GLY A 81 -31.25 -29.67 -9.18
N ALA A 82 -30.84 -28.58 -9.85
CA ALA A 82 -31.05 -28.43 -11.27
C ALA A 82 -30.18 -29.42 -12.08
N ALA A 83 -30.79 -30.06 -13.08
CA ALA A 83 -30.08 -30.96 -13.96
C ALA A 83 -29.17 -30.17 -14.93
N VAL A 84 -27.86 -30.32 -14.78
CA VAL A 84 -26.85 -29.69 -15.67
C VAL A 84 -26.84 -30.36 -17.05
N THR A 85 -27.01 -31.69 -17.08
CA THR A 85 -27.09 -32.50 -18.29
C THR A 85 -27.72 -33.85 -17.97
N ARG A 86 -27.95 -34.68 -18.99
CA ARG A 86 -28.49 -36.03 -18.86
C ARG A 86 -27.49 -37.05 -19.41
N LEU A 87 -27.44 -38.20 -18.76
CA LEU A 87 -26.61 -39.34 -19.16
C LEU A 87 -27.50 -40.43 -19.76
N THR A 88 -27.07 -41.01 -20.87
CA THR A 88 -27.63 -42.27 -21.38
C THR A 88 -26.80 -43.43 -20.80
N PRO A 89 -27.43 -44.44 -20.18
CA PRO A 89 -26.70 -45.56 -19.58
C PRO A 89 -25.75 -46.23 -20.57
N ALA A 90 -24.58 -46.65 -20.09
CA ALA A 90 -23.68 -47.47 -20.89
C ALA A 90 -24.39 -48.76 -21.33
N ARG A 91 -24.08 -49.26 -22.53
CA ARG A 91 -24.64 -50.54 -22.96
C ARG A 91 -24.23 -51.62 -21.95
N PRO A 92 -25.17 -52.47 -21.51
CA PRO A 92 -24.82 -53.56 -20.61
C PRO A 92 -23.77 -54.42 -21.30
N VAL A 93 -22.67 -54.68 -20.59
CA VAL A 93 -21.71 -55.70 -21.00
C VAL A 93 -22.40 -57.03 -20.80
N PHE A 94 -22.41 -57.88 -21.84
CA PHE A 94 -22.91 -59.24 -21.73
C PHE A 94 -22.04 -59.94 -20.66
N MET A 95 -22.65 -60.29 -19.52
CA MET A 95 -22.02 -61.16 -18.54
C MET A 95 -22.00 -62.56 -19.16
N ASP A 96 -20.82 -62.97 -19.63
CA ASP A 96 -20.55 -64.38 -19.87
C ASP A 96 -20.62 -65.08 -18.51
N ARG A 97 -21.57 -66.02 -18.39
CA ARG A 97 -21.70 -66.84 -17.19
C ARG A 97 -20.46 -67.70 -17.17
N SER A 98 -19.50 -67.39 -16.30
CA SER A 98 -18.41 -68.30 -16.00
C SER A 98 -19.04 -69.63 -15.56
N GLU A 99 -18.95 -70.61 -16.46
CA GLU A 99 -19.26 -72.01 -16.20
C GLU A 99 -18.47 -72.44 -14.94
N GLU A 100 -19.17 -73.15 -14.06
CA GLU A 100 -18.61 -73.86 -12.91
C GLU A 100 -17.85 -75.11 -13.37
#